data_AF-A0A371YKK6-F1
#
_entry.id   AF-A0A371YKK6-F1
#
_cell.length_a   1.000
_cell.length_b   1.000
_cell.length_c   1.000
_cell.angle_alpha   90.00
_cell.angle_beta   90.00
_cell.angle_gamma   90.00
#
_symmetry.space_group_name_H-M   'P 1'
#
loop_
_entity.id
_entity.type
_entity.pdbx_description
1 polymer ?
#
loop_
_entity_poly.entity_id
_entity_poly.type
_entity_poly.pdbx_seq_one_letter_code
_entity_poly.pdbx_strand_id
1 'polypeptide(L)'
;MRVNNWNNILSNTRNLNDVLVIVRKILAMMGDLSTLDASEILENINSIIDSSVNGFDEKQLIVINDFKRLMEELAATNAGENGWLAELIAYGDITQKEFNENQEKINDETIQYALNISELRQLKPRKNGSTAMTLGYSETGIGAGVYLFDKNIVNNDDAGEYIRVNGIQGAWVLQPQNEVSPELFGAIGDKITDDAESLRKCGLFAEKYNLKIKGESKVGYYFASDVTIYNDFDVEGLYFNASESKYGSLYIKTKKEPEIITLSSLRGLTEGSSKITGFPLSAVGKYVRFSTATTVLTERNNDNQK
;
A
#
# COMPACT_ATOMS: atom_id res chain seq x y z
N MET A 1 -16.55 23.40 20.68
CA MET A 1 -17.82 22.78 21.13
C MET A 1 -17.45 21.75 22.20
N ARG A 2 -17.84 21.96 23.46
CA ARG A 2 -17.58 20.98 24.52
C ARG A 2 -18.58 19.84 24.35
N VAL A 3 -18.10 18.67 23.95
CA VAL A 3 -18.86 17.43 24.11
C VAL A 3 -18.99 17.22 25.61
N ASN A 4 -20.19 17.42 26.14
CA ASN A 4 -20.49 17.15 27.53
C ASN A 4 -20.38 15.64 27.70
N ASN A 5 -19.27 15.19 28.31
CA ASN A 5 -19.01 13.81 28.64
C ASN A 5 -20.17 13.30 29.53
N TRP A 6 -21.09 12.52 28.94
CA TRP A 6 -22.24 11.93 29.64
C TRP A 6 -21.82 11.20 30.90
N ASN A 7 -20.61 10.63 30.95
CA ASN A 7 -20.08 9.99 32.16
C ASN A 7 -19.90 10.96 33.34
N ASN A 8 -19.63 12.25 33.10
CA ASN A 8 -19.52 13.29 34.13
C ASN A 8 -20.87 13.81 34.63
N ILE A 9 -21.91 13.72 33.79
CA ILE A 9 -23.28 14.10 34.14
C ILE A 9 -23.95 12.94 34.90
N LEU A 10 -23.75 11.71 34.42
CA LEU A 10 -24.21 10.47 35.06
C LEU A 10 -23.52 10.19 36.40
N SER A 11 -22.26 10.62 36.59
CA SER A 11 -21.55 10.50 37.86
C SER A 11 -22.05 11.45 38.95
N ASN A 12 -22.94 12.41 38.61
CA ASN A 12 -23.45 13.43 39.53
C ASN A 12 -24.91 13.28 39.92
N THR A 13 -25.63 12.33 39.31
CA THR A 13 -26.93 11.78 39.74
C THR A 13 -26.70 10.57 40.65
N ARG A 14 -27.44 10.44 41.76
CA ARG A 14 -27.09 9.50 42.86
C ARG A 14 -26.98 8.02 42.45
N ASN A 15 -27.61 7.59 41.35
CA ASN A 15 -27.16 6.50 40.48
C ASN A 15 -27.98 6.50 39.17
N LEU A 16 -27.55 5.71 38.19
CA LEU A 16 -28.27 5.44 36.93
C LEU A 16 -29.73 4.98 37.14
N ASN A 17 -30.04 4.34 38.28
CA ASN A 17 -31.39 3.90 38.60
C ASN A 17 -32.34 5.07 38.84
N ASP A 18 -31.89 6.21 39.36
CA ASP A 18 -32.76 7.37 39.57
C ASP A 18 -33.23 7.97 38.24
N VAL A 19 -32.32 8.07 37.27
CA VAL A 19 -32.64 8.50 35.90
C VAL A 19 -33.54 7.46 35.22
N LEU A 20 -33.24 6.16 35.35
CA LEU A 20 -34.08 5.08 34.84
C LEU A 20 -35.48 5.06 35.47
N VAL A 21 -35.61 5.39 36.76
CA VAL A 21 -36.91 5.47 37.46
C VAL A 21 -37.73 6.65 36.94
N ILE A 22 -37.10 7.80 36.70
CA ILE A 22 -37.77 8.98 36.12
C ILE A 22 -38.22 8.66 34.69
N VAL A 23 -37.32 8.12 33.85
CA VAL A 23 -37.64 7.72 32.47
C VAL A 23 -38.73 6.64 32.46
N ARG A 24 -38.66 5.62 33.32
CA ARG A 24 -39.71 4.59 33.44
C ARG A 24 -41.06 5.17 33.89
N LYS A 25 -41.07 6.14 34.80
CA LYS A 25 -42.32 6.82 35.21
C LYS A 25 -42.91 7.65 34.07
N ILE A 26 -42.07 8.39 33.35
CA ILE A 26 -42.49 9.14 32.16
C ILE A 26 -43.08 8.18 31.11
N LEU A 27 -42.34 7.12 30.75
CA LEU A 27 -42.81 6.12 29.79
C LEU A 27 -44.08 5.39 30.25
N ALA A 28 -44.21 5.07 31.54
CA ALA A 28 -45.41 4.45 32.09
C ALA A 28 -46.64 5.37 32.07
N MET A 29 -46.42 6.69 32.14
CA MET A 29 -47.49 7.70 32.01
C MET A 29 -47.89 7.96 30.56
N MET A 30 -47.05 7.57 29.59
CA MET A 30 -47.29 7.76 28.15
C MET A 30 -48.15 6.67 27.51
N GLY A 31 -48.44 5.56 28.21
CA GLY A 31 -49.28 4.48 27.67
C GLY A 31 -48.55 3.64 26.61
N ASP A 32 -49.27 3.22 25.56
CA ASP A 32 -48.71 2.40 24.48
C ASP A 32 -47.89 3.24 23.49
N LEU A 33 -46.57 3.19 23.67
CA LEU A 33 -45.59 3.91 22.85
C LEU A 33 -45.62 3.50 21.37
N SER A 34 -46.18 2.34 21.01
CA SER A 34 -46.25 1.89 19.62
C SER A 34 -47.26 2.67 18.76
N THR A 35 -48.09 3.50 19.41
CA THR A 35 -49.14 4.29 18.77
C THR A 35 -48.81 5.77 18.67
N LEU A 36 -47.72 6.22 19.29
CA LEU A 36 -47.34 7.62 19.38
C LEU A 36 -46.28 7.97 18.36
N ASP A 37 -46.44 9.10 17.69
CA ASP A 37 -45.37 9.67 16.87
C ASP A 37 -44.36 10.48 17.71
N ALA A 38 -43.24 10.88 17.10
CA ALA A 38 -42.19 11.62 17.80
C ALA A 38 -42.67 12.96 18.39
N SER A 39 -43.64 13.62 17.74
CA SER A 39 -44.20 14.89 18.19
C SER A 39 -45.10 14.68 19.41
N GLU A 40 -45.92 13.63 19.42
CA GLU A 40 -46.77 13.24 20.55
C GLU A 40 -45.93 12.77 21.76
N ILE A 41 -44.81 12.08 21.51
CA ILE A 41 -43.84 11.72 22.55
C ILE A 41 -43.24 12.99 23.18
N LEU A 42 -42.84 13.97 22.36
CA LEU A 42 -42.30 15.26 22.82
C LEU A 42 -43.32 16.08 23.61
N GLU A 43 -44.57 16.17 23.15
CA GLU A 43 -45.65 16.86 23.86
C GLU A 43 -45.94 16.21 25.22
N ASN A 44 -45.99 14.88 25.28
CA ASN A 44 -46.22 14.17 26.53
C ASN A 44 -45.06 14.32 27.52
N ILE A 45 -43.81 14.30 27.04
CA ILE A 45 -42.64 14.62 27.87
C ILE A 45 -42.75 16.03 28.45
N ASN A 46 -43.07 17.03 27.61
CA ASN A 46 -43.23 18.42 28.04
C ASN A 46 -44.32 18.57 29.11
N SER A 47 -45.48 17.96 28.88
CA SER A 47 -46.61 17.96 29.82
C SER A 47 -46.24 17.33 31.18
N ILE A 48 -45.50 16.22 31.17
CA ILE A 48 -45.06 15.55 32.40
C ILE A 48 -44.00 16.38 33.14
N ILE A 49 -43.09 17.03 32.42
CA ILE A 49 -42.09 17.93 33.02
C ILE A 49 -42.80 19.10 33.67
N ASP A 50 -43.67 19.80 32.93
CA ASP A 50 -44.36 21.01 33.38
C ASP A 50 -45.31 20.76 34.57
N SER A 51 -45.88 19.56 34.66
CA SER A 51 -46.72 19.16 35.81
C SER A 51 -45.93 18.70 37.04
N SER A 52 -44.63 18.40 36.90
CA SER A 52 -43.80 17.75 37.93
C SER A 52 -42.64 18.62 38.46
N VAL A 53 -42.48 19.86 37.98
CA VAL A 53 -41.33 20.75 38.26
C VAL A 53 -41.12 21.02 39.75
N ASN A 54 -42.16 20.95 40.59
CA ASN A 54 -42.05 21.16 42.04
C ASN A 54 -41.35 20.01 42.79
N GLY A 55 -41.06 18.88 42.14
CA GLY A 55 -40.46 17.69 42.75
C GLY A 55 -39.04 17.37 42.30
N PHE A 56 -38.47 18.14 41.37
CA PHE A 56 -37.14 17.87 40.81
C PHE A 56 -36.09 18.85 41.35
N ASP A 57 -34.90 18.34 41.64
CA ASP A 57 -33.74 19.18 41.94
C ASP A 57 -33.09 19.74 40.65
N GLU A 58 -32.20 20.72 40.82
CA GLU A 58 -31.52 21.41 39.71
C GLU A 58 -30.77 20.45 38.78
N LYS A 59 -30.20 19.36 39.32
CA LYS A 59 -29.46 18.37 38.51
C LYS A 59 -30.40 17.53 37.68
N GLN A 60 -31.54 17.13 38.25
CA GLN A 60 -32.59 16.40 37.54
C GLN A 60 -33.17 17.25 36.41
N LEU A 61 -33.38 18.55 36.64
CA LEU A 61 -33.82 19.49 35.61
C LEU A 61 -32.81 19.63 34.45
N ILE A 62 -31.50 19.64 34.75
CA ILE A 62 -30.45 19.67 33.71
C ILE A 62 -30.53 18.42 32.83
N VAL A 63 -30.59 17.22 33.42
CA VAL A 63 -30.67 15.95 32.67
C VAL A 63 -31.93 15.88 31.81
N ILE A 64 -33.06 16.33 32.35
CA ILE A 64 -34.33 16.38 31.64
C ILE A 64 -34.27 17.34 30.44
N ASN A 65 -33.70 18.53 30.62
CA ASN A 65 -33.54 19.50 29.54
C ASN A 65 -32.58 19.01 28.45
N ASP A 66 -31.51 18.32 28.83
CA ASP A 66 -30.59 17.69 27.87
C ASP A 66 -31.29 16.55 27.10
N PHE A 67 -32.10 15.73 27.76
CA PHE A 67 -32.91 14.70 27.10
C PHE A 67 -33.95 15.32 26.14
N LYS A 68 -34.62 16.40 26.55
CA LYS A 68 -35.56 17.14 25.71
C LYS A 68 -34.89 17.66 24.44
N ARG A 69 -33.76 18.34 24.58
CA ARG A 69 -32.97 18.83 23.44
C ARG A 69 -32.60 17.70 22.48
N LEU A 70 -32.19 16.54 23.02
CA LEU A 70 -31.86 15.37 22.20
C LEU A 70 -33.07 14.87 21.40
N MET A 71 -34.24 14.80 22.03
CA MET A 71 -35.48 14.40 21.37
C MET A 71 -35.90 15.39 20.28
N GLU A 72 -35.71 16.70 20.50
CA GLU A 72 -35.94 17.74 19.49
C GLU A 72 -34.98 17.59 18.30
N GLU A 73 -33.70 17.29 18.52
CA GLU A 73 -32.71 17.02 17.47
C GLU A 73 -33.04 15.74 16.68
N LEU A 74 -33.52 14.69 17.36
CA LEU A 74 -33.98 13.44 16.75
C LEU A 74 -35.23 13.66 15.88
N ALA A 75 -36.20 14.43 16.39
CA ALA A 75 -37.42 14.77 15.65
C ALA A 75 -37.09 15.63 14.42
N ALA A 76 -36.19 16.61 14.55
CA ALA A 76 -35.77 17.47 13.43
C ALA A 76 -35.04 16.70 12.31
N THR A 77 -34.48 15.53 12.61
CA THR A 77 -33.75 14.69 11.64
C THR A 77 -34.60 13.55 11.06
N ASN A 78 -35.88 13.45 11.43
CA ASN A 78 -36.74 12.28 11.16
C ASN A 78 -36.05 10.97 11.56
N ALA A 79 -35.41 10.97 12.73
CA ALA A 79 -34.74 9.78 13.25
C ALA A 79 -35.74 8.63 13.43
N GLY A 80 -35.39 7.45 12.93
CA GLY A 80 -36.30 6.30 12.79
C GLY A 80 -36.54 5.95 11.32
N GLU A 81 -37.14 6.85 10.54
CA GLU A 81 -37.33 6.64 9.09
C GLU A 81 -36.01 6.76 8.31
N ASN A 82 -35.16 7.73 8.70
CA ASN A 82 -33.84 7.96 8.09
C ASN A 82 -32.71 7.22 8.81
N GLY A 83 -33.04 6.31 9.73
CA GLY A 83 -32.09 5.70 10.66
C GLY A 83 -31.88 6.54 11.93
N TRP A 84 -31.10 6.01 12.88
CA TRP A 84 -30.74 6.70 14.12
C TRP A 84 -29.43 7.48 13.93
N LEU A 85 -29.27 8.59 14.67
CA LEU A 85 -27.99 9.31 14.72
C LEU A 85 -26.90 8.37 15.24
N ALA A 86 -25.78 8.24 14.52
CA ALA A 86 -24.68 7.34 14.87
C ALA A 86 -24.05 7.65 16.24
N GLU A 87 -24.23 8.87 16.75
CA GLU A 87 -23.81 9.31 18.09
C GLU A 87 -24.59 8.64 19.22
N LEU A 88 -25.75 8.06 18.92
CA LEU A 88 -26.69 7.51 19.89
C LEU A 88 -26.81 5.98 19.82
N ILE A 89 -26.18 5.37 18.82
CA ILE A 89 -26.14 3.92 18.67
C ILE A 89 -24.88 3.43 19.39
N ALA A 90 -25.04 2.62 20.43
CA ALA A 90 -23.93 1.93 21.06
C ALA A 90 -23.41 0.80 20.14
N TYR A 91 -22.10 0.73 19.97
CA TYR A 91 -21.38 -0.34 19.29
C TYR A 91 -20.31 -0.90 20.23
N GLY A 92 -20.67 -1.92 21.02
CA GLY A 92 -19.84 -2.38 22.12
C GLY A 92 -19.70 -1.30 23.20
N ASP A 93 -18.46 -0.94 23.54
CA ASP A 93 -18.14 0.07 24.56
C ASP A 93 -18.01 1.51 24.01
N ILE A 94 -18.23 1.71 22.70
CA ILE A 94 -18.13 3.01 22.02
C ILE A 94 -19.43 3.33 21.27
N THR A 95 -19.52 4.53 20.70
CA THR A 95 -20.62 4.90 19.79
C THR A 95 -20.37 4.40 18.36
N GLN A 96 -21.43 4.23 17.57
CA GLN A 96 -21.33 3.89 16.13
C GLN A 96 -20.56 4.97 15.36
N LYS A 97 -20.66 6.25 15.78
CA LYS A 97 -19.86 7.34 15.21
C LYS A 97 -18.37 7.11 15.45
N GLU A 98 -17.96 6.86 16.70
CA GLU A 98 -16.55 6.58 17.03
C GLU A 98 -16.05 5.33 16.31
N PHE A 99 -16.88 4.29 16.17
CA PHE A 99 -16.55 3.12 15.36
C PHE A 99 -16.29 3.50 13.90
N ASN A 100 -17.20 4.29 13.29
CA ASN A 100 -17.06 4.73 11.89
C ASN A 100 -15.80 5.59 11.69
N GLU A 101 -15.53 6.54 12.59
CA GLU A 101 -14.34 7.39 12.55
C GLU A 101 -13.05 6.56 12.71
N ASN A 102 -13.04 5.57 13.60
CA ASN A 102 -11.90 4.66 13.76
C ASN A 102 -11.70 3.77 12.54
N GLN A 103 -12.80 3.30 11.93
CA GLN A 103 -12.73 2.53 10.69
C GLN A 103 -12.22 3.38 9.52
N GLU A 104 -12.62 4.65 9.43
CA GLU A 104 -12.09 5.60 8.46
C GLU A 104 -10.58 5.82 8.66
N LYS A 105 -10.13 6.02 9.91
CA LYS A 105 -8.69 6.11 10.21
C LYS A 105 -7.94 4.85 9.82
N ILE A 106 -8.43 3.67 10.17
CA ILE A 106 -7.81 2.40 9.77
C ILE A 106 -7.75 2.30 8.25
N ASN A 107 -8.83 2.67 7.55
CA ASN A 107 -8.90 2.65 6.11
C ASN A 107 -7.91 3.63 5.46
N ASP A 108 -7.66 4.76 6.12
CA ASP A 108 -6.80 5.84 5.66
C ASP A 108 -5.31 5.65 6.01
N GLU A 109 -5.00 5.02 7.15
CA GLU A 109 -3.65 4.93 7.71
C GLU A 109 -2.96 3.58 7.45
N THR A 110 -3.69 2.50 7.15
CA THR A 110 -3.09 1.16 7.02
C THR A 110 -2.81 0.76 5.57
N ILE A 111 -1.60 0.25 5.32
CA ILE A 111 -1.23 -0.45 4.08
C ILE A 111 -2.03 -1.74 4.01
N GLN A 112 -2.64 -2.02 2.86
CA GLN A 112 -3.30 -3.31 2.61
C GLN A 112 -2.27 -4.36 2.21
N TYR A 113 -2.49 -5.62 2.56
CA TYR A 113 -1.58 -6.72 2.20
C TYR A 113 -2.25 -7.70 1.24
N ALA A 114 -1.49 -8.20 0.28
CA ALA A 114 -1.84 -9.32 -0.59
C ALA A 114 -0.70 -10.34 -0.55
N LEU A 115 -0.99 -11.64 -0.60
CA LEU A 115 0.08 -12.65 -0.59
C LEU A 115 0.92 -12.57 -1.87
N ASN A 116 0.28 -12.34 -3.01
CA ASN A 116 0.90 -12.34 -4.33
C ASN A 116 0.16 -11.40 -5.31
N ILE A 117 0.66 -11.29 -6.55
CA ILE A 117 0.03 -10.41 -7.55
C ILE A 117 -1.38 -10.86 -7.96
N SER A 118 -1.69 -12.15 -7.85
CA SER A 118 -3.02 -12.67 -8.17
C SER A 118 -4.07 -12.19 -7.16
N GLU A 119 -3.73 -12.20 -5.88
CA GLU A 119 -4.56 -11.62 -4.83
C GLU A 119 -4.64 -10.09 -4.96
N LEU A 120 -3.55 -9.42 -5.35
CA LEU A 120 -3.55 -7.98 -5.58
C LEU A 120 -4.54 -7.56 -6.67
N ARG A 121 -4.75 -8.37 -7.72
CA ARG A 121 -5.80 -8.15 -8.74
C ARG A 121 -7.23 -8.20 -8.17
N GLN A 122 -7.43 -8.92 -7.07
CA GLN A 122 -8.73 -9.05 -6.39
C GLN A 122 -8.90 -8.03 -5.27
N LEU A 123 -7.79 -7.48 -4.77
CA LEU A 123 -7.78 -6.51 -3.69
C LEU A 123 -8.36 -5.18 -4.16
N LYS A 124 -9.60 -4.90 -3.72
CA LYS A 124 -10.26 -3.62 -3.99
C LYS A 124 -9.51 -2.49 -3.25
N PRO A 125 -9.12 -1.42 -3.95
CA PRO A 125 -8.52 -0.26 -3.31
C PRO A 125 -9.56 0.44 -2.44
N ARG A 126 -9.14 0.97 -1.29
CA ARG A 126 -10.04 1.72 -0.39
C ARG A 126 -10.34 3.12 -0.93
N LYS A 127 -9.34 3.75 -1.54
CA LYS A 127 -9.41 5.07 -2.17
C LYS A 127 -8.34 5.23 -3.24
N ASN A 128 -8.47 6.26 -4.07
CA ASN A 128 -7.37 6.66 -4.93
C ASN A 128 -6.16 7.08 -4.08
N GLY A 129 -4.97 6.60 -4.43
CA GLY A 129 -3.75 6.80 -3.64
C GLY A 129 -3.64 5.90 -2.41
N SER A 130 -4.49 4.88 -2.24
CA SER A 130 -4.25 3.87 -1.21
C SER A 130 -3.01 3.03 -1.54
N THR A 131 -2.30 2.56 -0.52
CA THR A 131 -1.11 1.71 -0.68
C THR A 131 -1.44 0.25 -0.37
N ALA A 132 -0.86 -0.67 -1.14
CA ALA A 132 -0.85 -2.10 -0.87
C ALA A 132 0.57 -2.66 -0.95
N MET A 133 0.85 -3.75 -0.25
CA MET A 133 2.10 -4.48 -0.33
C MET A 133 1.82 -5.95 -0.66
N THR A 134 2.53 -6.49 -1.65
CA THR A 134 2.57 -7.94 -1.88
C THR A 134 3.66 -8.57 -1.01
N LEU A 135 3.42 -9.77 -0.51
CA LEU A 135 4.44 -10.53 0.23
C LEU A 135 5.36 -11.35 -0.70
N GLY A 136 5.02 -11.42 -1.98
CA GLY A 136 5.86 -11.93 -3.06
C GLY A 136 5.17 -11.82 -4.42
N TYR A 137 5.78 -12.38 -5.46
CA TYR A 137 5.21 -12.34 -6.81
C TYR A 137 4.17 -13.45 -7.03
N SER A 138 4.59 -14.71 -6.90
CA SER A 138 3.75 -15.92 -6.97
C SER A 138 3.59 -16.56 -5.60
N GLU A 139 4.70 -16.64 -4.86
CA GLU A 139 4.80 -17.20 -3.51
C GLU A 139 5.38 -16.16 -2.55
N THR A 140 5.06 -16.28 -1.26
CA THR A 140 5.56 -15.39 -0.22
C THR A 140 7.08 -15.46 -0.07
N GLY A 141 7.71 -14.31 0.07
CA GLY A 141 9.12 -14.15 0.45
C GLY A 141 10.06 -13.77 -0.71
N ILE A 142 9.58 -13.82 -1.95
CA ILE A 142 10.37 -13.49 -3.16
C ILE A 142 9.54 -12.58 -4.06
N GLY A 143 10.12 -11.47 -4.52
CA GLY A 143 9.43 -10.54 -5.44
C GLY A 143 8.34 -9.69 -4.79
N ALA A 144 8.51 -9.34 -3.50
CA ALA A 144 7.58 -8.48 -2.78
C ALA A 144 7.62 -7.03 -3.32
N GLY A 145 6.46 -6.40 -3.47
CA GLY A 145 6.37 -5.05 -4.01
C GLY A 145 5.41 -4.15 -3.23
N VAL A 146 5.67 -2.84 -3.26
CA VAL A 146 4.75 -1.81 -2.72
C VAL A 146 4.08 -1.12 -3.88
N TYR A 147 2.76 -1.02 -3.83
CA TYR A 147 1.93 -0.51 -4.91
C TYR A 147 1.03 0.62 -4.41
N LEU A 148 0.85 1.65 -5.24
CA LEU A 148 -0.09 2.73 -5.02
C LEU A 148 -1.24 2.60 -6.02
N PHE A 149 -2.48 2.64 -5.55
CA PHE A 149 -3.62 2.60 -6.47
C PHE A 149 -3.82 3.95 -7.16
N ASP A 150 -3.86 3.96 -8.49
CA ASP A 150 -4.24 5.12 -9.29
C ASP A 150 -5.41 4.77 -10.22
N LYS A 151 -6.55 5.42 -9.98
CA LYS A 151 -7.80 5.27 -10.75
C LYS A 151 -7.68 5.74 -12.20
N ASN A 152 -6.70 6.61 -12.50
CA ASN A 152 -6.56 7.22 -13.82
C ASN A 152 -5.68 6.39 -14.76
N ILE A 153 -5.01 5.35 -14.26
CA ILE A 153 -4.17 4.50 -15.09
C ILE A 153 -5.03 3.72 -16.08
N VAL A 154 -4.66 3.83 -17.36
CA VAL A 154 -5.30 3.14 -18.49
C VAL A 154 -4.43 2.05 -19.12
N ASN A 155 -3.19 1.88 -18.66
CA ASN A 155 -2.27 0.83 -19.09
C ASN A 155 -2.85 -0.57 -18.88
N ASN A 156 -2.51 -1.54 -19.73
CA ASN A 156 -2.92 -2.93 -19.52
C ASN A 156 -2.26 -3.53 -18.27
N ASP A 157 -2.84 -4.60 -17.74
CA ASP A 157 -2.16 -5.43 -16.73
C ASP A 157 -0.91 -6.03 -17.37
N ASP A 158 0.27 -5.72 -16.83
CA ASP A 158 1.55 -6.22 -17.33
C ASP A 158 2.19 -7.25 -16.41
N ALA A 159 1.46 -7.62 -15.34
CA ALA A 159 1.94 -8.46 -14.25
C ALA A 159 3.27 -7.95 -13.65
N GLY A 160 3.45 -6.63 -13.54
CA GLY A 160 4.65 -6.02 -12.99
C GLY A 160 4.40 -4.59 -12.50
N GLU A 161 4.64 -3.60 -13.37
CA GLU A 161 4.46 -2.19 -12.99
C GLU A 161 2.97 -1.84 -12.77
N TYR A 162 2.08 -2.40 -13.58
CA TYR A 162 0.65 -2.13 -13.56
C TYR A 162 -0.15 -3.40 -13.32
N ILE A 163 -0.75 -3.52 -12.13
CA ILE A 163 -1.64 -4.63 -11.77
C ILE A 163 -3.08 -4.15 -11.77
N ARG A 164 -3.92 -4.69 -12.67
CA ARG A 164 -5.31 -4.27 -12.82
C ARG A 164 -6.18 -4.88 -11.73
N VAL A 165 -7.11 -4.07 -11.22
CA VAL A 165 -8.10 -4.54 -10.24
C VAL A 165 -9.35 -5.02 -10.98
N ASN A 166 -9.78 -6.24 -10.69
CA ASN A 166 -10.93 -6.85 -11.36
C ASN A 166 -12.21 -6.05 -11.07
N GLY A 167 -12.88 -5.62 -12.15
CA GLY A 167 -14.16 -4.92 -12.08
C GLY A 167 -14.09 -3.45 -11.64
N ILE A 168 -12.89 -2.86 -11.54
CA ILE A 168 -12.70 -1.46 -11.15
C ILE A 168 -11.74 -0.77 -12.14
N GLN A 169 -12.03 0.46 -12.54
CA GLN A 169 -11.11 1.27 -13.34
C GLN A 169 -9.90 1.71 -12.50
N GLY A 170 -8.70 1.53 -13.03
CA GLY A 170 -7.44 1.90 -12.40
C GLY A 170 -6.46 0.74 -12.30
N ALA A 171 -5.31 0.96 -11.69
CA ALA A 171 -4.31 -0.07 -11.45
C ALA A 171 -3.59 0.19 -10.12
N TRP A 172 -3.13 -0.89 -9.49
CA TRP A 172 -2.05 -0.83 -8.52
C TRP A 172 -0.74 -0.60 -9.29
N VAL A 173 -0.07 0.52 -9.00
CA VAL A 173 1.17 0.94 -9.68
C VAL A 173 2.35 0.68 -8.76
N LEU A 174 3.32 -0.12 -9.23
CA LEU A 174 4.53 -0.42 -8.49
C LEU A 174 5.30 0.86 -8.16
N GLN A 175 5.63 1.06 -6.89
CA GLN A 175 6.37 2.22 -6.43
C GLN A 175 7.88 1.95 -6.50
N PRO A 176 8.67 2.87 -7.09
CA PRO A 176 10.12 2.71 -7.13
C PRO A 176 10.71 2.72 -5.72
N GLN A 177 11.62 1.79 -5.46
CA GLN A 177 12.42 1.72 -4.24
C GLN A 177 13.91 1.91 -4.58
N ASN A 178 14.83 1.75 -3.62
CA ASN A 178 16.26 1.91 -3.88
C ASN A 178 16.84 0.85 -4.83
N GLU A 179 16.21 -0.33 -4.87
CA GLU A 179 16.58 -1.46 -5.72
C GLU A 179 15.34 -2.14 -6.27
N VAL A 180 15.50 -2.88 -7.35
CA VAL A 180 14.45 -3.69 -7.98
C VAL A 180 15.01 -5.06 -8.35
N SER A 181 14.19 -6.10 -8.24
CA SER A 181 14.58 -7.47 -8.56
C SER A 181 13.80 -8.02 -9.76
N PRO A 182 14.38 -8.91 -10.57
CA PRO A 182 13.64 -9.62 -11.62
C PRO A 182 12.43 -10.40 -11.06
N GLU A 183 12.51 -10.83 -9.81
CA GLU A 183 11.47 -11.56 -9.11
C GLU A 183 10.20 -10.73 -8.87
N LEU A 184 10.31 -9.40 -8.70
CA LEU A 184 9.14 -8.50 -8.69
C LEU A 184 8.32 -8.56 -10.00
N PHE A 185 8.91 -9.07 -11.09
CA PHE A 185 8.29 -9.24 -12.41
C PHE A 185 8.08 -10.70 -12.77
N GLY A 186 8.24 -11.61 -11.80
CA GLY A 186 7.94 -13.04 -11.95
C GLY A 186 9.09 -13.91 -12.41
N ALA A 187 10.34 -13.45 -12.30
CA ALA A 187 11.46 -14.37 -12.43
C ALA A 187 11.43 -15.41 -11.29
N ILE A 188 11.76 -16.66 -11.60
CA ILE A 188 11.86 -17.76 -10.62
C ILE A 188 13.33 -17.95 -10.22
N GLY A 189 14.24 -17.88 -11.19
CA GLY A 189 15.66 -18.09 -10.94
C GLY A 189 15.98 -19.51 -10.47
N ASP A 190 15.39 -20.52 -11.09
CA ASP A 190 15.60 -21.95 -10.82
C ASP A 190 16.55 -22.63 -11.85
N LYS A 191 17.11 -21.87 -12.79
CA LYS A 191 17.88 -22.32 -13.98
C LYS A 191 17.11 -23.20 -14.98
N ILE A 192 15.79 -23.32 -14.84
CA ILE A 192 14.94 -24.17 -15.68
C ILE A 192 13.90 -23.32 -16.40
N THR A 193 13.25 -22.42 -15.68
CA THR A 193 12.18 -21.55 -16.17
C THR A 193 12.75 -20.35 -16.91
N ASP A 194 12.18 -20.00 -18.07
CA ASP A 194 12.66 -18.87 -18.88
C ASP A 194 12.30 -17.53 -18.21
N ASP A 195 13.30 -16.90 -17.61
CA ASP A 195 13.20 -15.63 -16.89
C ASP A 195 13.39 -14.41 -17.80
N ALA A 196 13.52 -14.60 -19.12
CA ALA A 196 13.91 -13.55 -20.05
C ALA A 196 12.91 -12.39 -20.09
N GLU A 197 11.60 -12.67 -20.06
CA GLU A 197 10.58 -11.62 -20.05
C GLU A 197 10.61 -10.81 -18.74
N SER A 198 10.68 -11.49 -17.60
CA SER A 198 10.73 -10.87 -16.28
C SER A 198 11.95 -9.96 -16.13
N LEU A 199 13.11 -10.42 -16.62
CA LEU A 199 14.34 -9.63 -16.60
C LEU A 199 14.27 -8.41 -17.53
N ARG A 200 13.63 -8.52 -18.70
CA ARG A 200 13.40 -7.36 -19.59
C ARG A 200 12.50 -6.32 -18.93
N LYS A 201 11.39 -6.74 -18.30
CA LYS A 201 10.49 -5.83 -17.58
C LYS A 201 11.21 -5.14 -16.43
N CYS A 202 11.97 -5.90 -15.63
CA CYS A 202 12.81 -5.36 -14.57
C CYS A 202 13.83 -4.33 -15.09
N GLY A 203 14.53 -4.64 -16.19
CA GLY A 203 15.48 -3.73 -16.81
C GLY A 203 14.84 -2.41 -17.26
N LEU A 204 13.67 -2.46 -17.89
CA LEU A 204 12.93 -1.26 -18.32
C LEU A 204 12.46 -0.41 -17.14
N PHE A 205 11.97 -1.05 -16.08
CA PHE A 205 11.54 -0.35 -14.87
C PHE A 205 12.74 0.29 -14.15
N ALA A 206 13.84 -0.46 -13.99
CA ALA A 206 15.09 0.04 -13.41
C ALA A 206 15.63 1.23 -14.20
N GLU A 207 15.60 1.16 -15.53
CA GLU A 207 16.00 2.25 -16.42
C GLU A 207 15.12 3.49 -16.23
N LYS A 208 13.79 3.31 -16.20
CA LYS A 208 12.82 4.40 -16.06
C LYS A 208 13.02 5.19 -14.77
N TYR A 209 13.36 4.51 -13.67
CA TYR A 209 13.47 5.12 -12.35
C TYR A 209 14.92 5.24 -11.84
N ASN A 210 15.92 4.90 -12.68
CA ASN A 210 17.34 4.88 -12.34
C ASN A 210 17.65 4.05 -11.07
N LEU A 211 17.16 2.81 -11.04
CA LEU A 211 17.27 1.90 -9.90
C LEU A 211 18.36 0.86 -10.10
N LYS A 212 18.97 0.43 -8.99
CA LYS A 212 19.84 -0.75 -8.98
C LYS A 212 19.01 -2.02 -9.22
N ILE A 213 19.53 -2.92 -10.06
CA ILE A 213 18.98 -4.28 -10.18
C ILE A 213 19.69 -5.20 -9.20
N LYS A 214 18.92 -5.95 -8.40
CA LYS A 214 19.44 -6.95 -7.49
C LYS A 214 18.63 -8.23 -7.56
N GLY A 215 19.27 -9.31 -7.98
CA GLY A 215 18.63 -10.64 -7.96
C GLY A 215 18.43 -11.18 -6.54
N GLU A 216 17.30 -11.84 -6.31
CA GLU A 216 16.99 -12.52 -5.04
C GLU A 216 17.33 -14.02 -5.08
N SER A 217 17.36 -14.63 -6.27
CA SER A 217 17.67 -16.04 -6.45
C SER A 217 19.09 -16.40 -6.02
N LYS A 218 19.19 -17.47 -5.23
CA LYS A 218 20.47 -18.10 -4.82
C LYS A 218 20.96 -19.17 -5.80
N VAL A 219 20.12 -19.54 -6.77
CA VAL A 219 20.42 -20.63 -7.72
C VAL A 219 20.94 -20.01 -9.02
N GLY A 220 20.12 -19.19 -9.69
CA GLY A 220 20.47 -18.43 -10.89
C GLY A 220 19.39 -18.47 -11.97
N TYR A 221 19.48 -17.58 -12.94
CA TYR A 221 18.45 -17.35 -13.96
C TYR A 221 18.72 -18.13 -15.26
N TYR A 222 17.64 -18.51 -15.94
CA TYR A 222 17.68 -19.13 -17.27
C TYR A 222 17.02 -18.23 -18.31
N PHE A 223 17.61 -18.14 -19.51
CA PHE A 223 17.04 -17.40 -20.63
C PHE A 223 17.02 -18.28 -21.87
N ALA A 224 15.84 -18.42 -22.49
CA ALA A 224 15.73 -19.05 -23.81
C ALA A 224 15.96 -18.05 -24.96
N SER A 225 16.04 -16.75 -24.65
CA SER A 225 16.18 -15.67 -25.63
C SER A 225 17.07 -14.53 -25.12
N ASP A 226 17.59 -13.74 -26.06
CA ASP A 226 18.50 -12.65 -25.74
C ASP A 226 17.84 -11.54 -24.91
N VAL A 227 18.46 -11.16 -23.80
CA VAL A 227 17.99 -10.07 -22.93
C VAL A 227 18.94 -8.89 -23.09
N THR A 228 18.39 -7.69 -23.33
CA THR A 228 19.18 -6.46 -23.33
C THR A 228 18.78 -5.60 -22.13
N ILE A 229 19.75 -5.24 -21.30
CA ILE A 229 19.57 -4.28 -20.21
C ILE A 229 20.44 -3.07 -20.51
N TYR A 230 19.86 -1.87 -20.46
CA TYR A 230 20.60 -0.62 -20.55
C TYR A 230 21.15 -0.25 -19.18
N ASN A 231 22.45 0.00 -19.06
CA ASN A 231 23.13 0.35 -17.83
C ASN A 231 23.49 1.83 -17.81
N ASP A 232 23.02 2.49 -16.76
CA ASP A 232 23.70 3.58 -16.05
C ASP A 232 23.66 3.32 -14.52
N PHE A 233 23.12 2.16 -14.13
CA PHE A 233 22.80 1.76 -12.76
C PHE A 233 23.53 0.46 -12.39
N ASP A 234 23.61 0.19 -11.08
CA ASP A 234 24.28 -0.99 -10.54
C ASP A 234 23.48 -2.28 -10.79
N VAL A 235 24.18 -3.37 -11.05
CA VAL A 235 23.59 -4.72 -11.18
C VAL A 235 24.32 -5.66 -10.22
N GLU A 236 23.59 -6.32 -9.33
CA GLU A 236 24.11 -7.25 -8.33
C GLU A 236 23.27 -8.53 -8.27
N GLY A 237 23.85 -9.63 -7.80
CA GLY A 237 23.10 -10.84 -7.43
C GLY A 237 22.50 -11.60 -8.61
N LEU A 238 22.86 -11.26 -9.84
CA LEU A 238 22.44 -12.01 -11.02
C LEU A 238 23.44 -13.15 -11.30
N TYR A 239 23.01 -14.38 -11.07
CA TYR A 239 23.80 -15.59 -11.36
C TYR A 239 23.33 -16.23 -12.66
N PHE A 240 24.26 -16.49 -13.58
CA PHE A 240 23.97 -17.11 -14.88
C PHE A 240 24.75 -18.42 -15.03
N ASN A 241 24.20 -19.35 -15.80
CA ASN A 241 24.89 -20.60 -16.12
C ASN A 241 25.94 -20.36 -17.22
N ALA A 242 27.14 -20.93 -17.07
CA ALA A 242 28.30 -20.65 -17.93
C ALA A 242 28.35 -21.52 -19.21
N SER A 243 27.28 -22.22 -19.59
CA SER A 243 27.33 -23.14 -20.73
C SER A 243 27.00 -22.41 -22.04
N GLU A 244 27.88 -22.49 -23.03
CA GLU A 244 27.82 -21.66 -24.24
C GLU A 244 26.80 -22.12 -25.30
N SER A 245 26.21 -23.30 -25.17
CA SER A 245 25.50 -23.96 -26.28
C SER A 245 23.98 -24.06 -26.15
N LYS A 246 23.38 -23.63 -25.03
CA LYS A 246 21.94 -23.82 -24.76
C LYS A 246 21.15 -22.59 -24.30
N TYR A 247 21.80 -21.44 -24.09
CA TYR A 247 21.19 -20.32 -23.40
C TYR A 247 21.21 -19.05 -24.24
N GLY A 248 20.16 -18.23 -24.11
CA GLY A 248 20.12 -16.86 -24.63
C GLY A 248 21.19 -16.00 -23.96
N SER A 249 21.72 -15.03 -24.69
CA SER A 249 22.78 -14.16 -24.18
C SER A 249 22.20 -12.98 -23.40
N LEU A 250 22.82 -12.64 -22.27
CA LEU A 250 22.55 -11.36 -21.59
C LEU A 250 23.49 -10.29 -22.15
N TYR A 251 22.91 -9.29 -22.81
CA TYR A 251 23.60 -8.11 -23.27
C TYR A 251 23.38 -6.96 -22.29
N ILE A 252 24.43 -6.57 -21.59
CA ILE A 252 24.45 -5.33 -20.82
C ILE A 252 25.01 -4.24 -21.74
N LYS A 253 24.16 -3.29 -22.14
CA LYS A 253 24.55 -2.13 -22.96
C LYS A 253 24.61 -0.92 -22.05
N THR A 254 25.63 -0.07 -22.15
CA THR A 254 25.59 1.22 -21.44
C THR A 254 24.92 2.29 -22.31
N LYS A 255 24.20 3.24 -21.72
CA LYS A 255 23.70 4.43 -22.45
C LYS A 255 24.81 5.43 -22.73
N LYS A 256 25.82 5.49 -21.85
CA LYS A 256 26.96 6.36 -22.05
C LYS A 256 27.77 5.86 -23.23
N GLU A 257 28.16 6.77 -24.11
CA GLU A 257 29.13 6.44 -25.15
C GLU A 257 30.39 5.90 -24.48
N PRO A 258 30.83 4.68 -24.84
CA PRO A 258 32.06 4.13 -24.30
C PRO A 258 33.23 5.05 -24.62
N GLU A 259 34.09 5.30 -23.63
CA GLU A 259 35.37 5.96 -23.88
C GLU A 259 36.20 5.05 -24.79
N ILE A 260 36.45 5.50 -26.03
CA ILE A 260 37.24 4.74 -27.00
C ILE A 260 38.73 4.95 -26.72
N ILE A 261 39.39 3.90 -26.26
CA ILE A 261 40.83 3.90 -26.03
C ILE A 261 41.51 3.35 -27.28
N THR A 262 42.45 4.11 -27.83
CA THR A 262 43.23 3.65 -28.98
C THR A 262 44.16 2.53 -28.55
N LEU A 263 44.20 1.40 -29.26
CA LEU A 263 45.05 0.25 -28.91
C LEU A 263 46.53 0.62 -28.74
N SER A 264 47.02 1.62 -29.49
CA SER A 264 48.39 2.11 -29.39
C SER A 264 48.73 2.82 -28.06
N SER A 265 47.73 3.22 -27.26
CA SER A 265 47.97 3.77 -25.92
C SER A 265 48.17 2.68 -24.87
N LEU A 266 47.78 1.44 -25.17
CA LEU A 266 47.96 0.30 -24.29
C LEU A 266 49.37 -0.29 -24.44
N ARG A 267 49.94 -0.75 -23.34
CA ARG A 267 51.24 -1.45 -23.29
C ARG A 267 51.07 -2.83 -22.70
N GLY A 268 51.76 -3.81 -23.29
CA GLY A 268 51.71 -5.21 -22.85
C GLY A 268 50.49 -5.99 -23.34
N LEU A 269 49.73 -5.47 -24.32
CA LEU A 269 48.64 -6.21 -24.97
C LEU A 269 49.22 -7.16 -26.02
N THR A 270 49.58 -8.37 -25.60
CA THR A 270 50.03 -9.48 -26.46
C THR A 270 49.26 -10.75 -26.09
N GLU A 271 49.28 -11.76 -26.95
CA GLU A 271 48.68 -13.05 -26.66
C GLU A 271 49.30 -13.66 -25.39
N GLY A 272 48.47 -14.11 -24.44
CA GLY A 272 48.92 -14.67 -23.17
C GLY A 272 49.40 -13.65 -22.13
N SER A 273 49.23 -12.34 -22.37
CA SER A 273 49.60 -11.32 -21.39
C SER A 273 48.81 -11.43 -20.10
N SER A 274 49.52 -11.48 -18.98
CA SER A 274 48.94 -11.42 -17.62
C SER A 274 48.77 -9.99 -17.09
N LYS A 275 49.32 -8.98 -17.79
CA LYS A 275 49.26 -7.57 -17.38
C LYS A 275 49.24 -6.64 -18.58
N ILE A 276 48.22 -5.78 -18.62
CA ILE A 276 48.08 -4.69 -19.59
C ILE A 276 48.11 -3.37 -18.81
N THR A 277 48.82 -2.37 -19.32
CA THR A 277 48.93 -1.03 -18.70
C THR A 277 48.60 0.06 -19.73
N GLY A 278 48.41 1.31 -19.29
CA GLY A 278 48.08 2.43 -20.18
C GLY A 278 46.58 2.72 -20.32
N PHE A 279 45.74 2.12 -19.48
CA PHE A 279 44.36 2.56 -19.31
C PHE A 279 44.32 3.94 -18.65
N PRO A 280 43.40 4.84 -19.06
CA PRO A 280 43.21 6.11 -18.39
C PRO A 280 42.72 5.88 -16.95
N LEU A 281 43.05 6.79 -16.03
CA LEU A 281 42.59 6.69 -14.63
C LEU A 281 41.06 6.66 -14.53
N SER A 282 40.36 7.28 -15.50
CA SER A 282 38.90 7.21 -15.64
C SER A 282 38.37 5.80 -15.86
N ALA A 283 39.20 4.85 -16.33
CA ALA A 283 38.80 3.48 -16.60
C ALA A 283 38.97 2.53 -15.39
N VAL A 284 39.54 2.99 -14.28
CA VAL A 284 39.70 2.17 -13.07
C VAL A 284 38.33 1.76 -12.52
N GLY A 285 38.16 0.47 -12.24
CA GLY A 285 36.93 -0.12 -11.72
C GLY A 285 35.82 -0.35 -12.75
N LYS A 286 36.03 0.08 -14.01
CA LYS A 286 35.07 -0.07 -15.12
C LYS A 286 35.31 -1.34 -15.92
N TYR A 287 34.30 -1.77 -16.68
CA TYR A 287 34.44 -2.84 -17.67
C TYR A 287 35.12 -2.29 -18.94
N VAL A 288 36.10 -3.05 -19.45
CA VAL A 288 36.80 -2.81 -20.71
C VAL A 288 36.34 -3.87 -21.70
N ARG A 289 35.94 -3.42 -22.89
CA ARG A 289 35.54 -4.28 -24.00
C ARG A 289 36.62 -4.27 -25.07
N PHE A 290 37.16 -5.43 -25.40
CA PHE A 290 37.96 -5.66 -26.59
C PHE A 290 37.07 -6.39 -27.61
N SER A 291 36.89 -5.81 -28.80
CA SER A 291 36.08 -6.44 -29.84
C SER A 291 36.79 -6.47 -31.18
N THR A 292 36.76 -7.65 -31.81
CA THR A 292 37.03 -7.83 -33.23
C THR A 292 35.70 -7.99 -33.98
N ALA A 293 35.76 -8.24 -35.29
CA ALA A 293 34.57 -8.58 -36.08
C ALA A 293 33.88 -9.88 -35.62
N THR A 294 34.60 -10.79 -34.94
CA THR A 294 34.14 -12.15 -34.62
C THR A 294 34.17 -12.47 -33.14
N THR A 295 34.74 -11.62 -32.30
CA THR A 295 35.00 -11.95 -30.89
C THR A 295 34.85 -10.71 -30.01
N VAL A 296 34.24 -10.88 -28.84
CA VAL A 296 34.15 -9.84 -27.81
C VAL A 296 34.67 -10.41 -26.50
N LEU A 297 35.67 -9.75 -25.93
CA LEU A 297 36.16 -9.99 -24.57
C LEU A 297 35.74 -8.80 -23.70
N THR A 298 35.14 -9.06 -22.55
CA THR A 298 34.82 -8.02 -21.56
C THR A 298 35.47 -8.38 -20.24
N GLU A 299 36.28 -7.48 -19.68
CA GLU A 299 36.98 -7.69 -18.41
C GLU A 299 36.87 -6.45 -17.53
N ARG A 300 36.87 -6.62 -16.21
CA ARG A 300 36.88 -5.48 -15.28
C ARG A 300 38.32 -5.00 -15.07
N ASN A 301 38.58 -3.72 -15.37
CA ASN A 301 39.87 -3.09 -15.09
C ASN A 301 40.01 -2.81 -13.59
N ASN A 302 40.46 -3.80 -12.84
CA ASN A 302 40.69 -3.69 -11.40
C ASN A 302 41.97 -2.88 -11.16
N ASP A 303 41.93 -1.93 -10.21
CA ASP A 303 43.14 -1.25 -9.77
C ASP A 303 44.05 -2.26 -9.08
N ASN A 304 45.21 -2.56 -9.68
CA ASN A 304 46.20 -3.44 -9.09
C ASN A 304 47.10 -2.68 -8.09
N GLN A 305 46.56 -1.72 -7.33
CA GLN A 305 47.23 -1.18 -6.15
C GLN A 305 47.19 -2.20 -5.01
N LYS A 306 47.98 -3.27 -5.17
CA LYS A 306 48.60 -4.02 -4.08
C LYS A 306 50.08 -4.14 -4.36
#